data_AF-Q7NI56-F1
#
_entry.id   AF-Q7NI56-F1
#
_cell.length_a   1.000
_cell.length_b   1.000
_cell.length_c   1.000
_cell.angle_alpha   90.00
_cell.angle_beta   90.00
_cell.angle_gamma   90.00
#
_symmetry.space_group_name_H-M   'P 1'
#
loop_
_entity.id
_entity.type
_entity.pdbx_description
1 polymer ?
#
loop_
_entity_poly.entity_id
_entity_poly.type
_entity_poly.pdbx_seq_one_letter_code
_entity_poly.pdbx_strand_id
1 'polypeptide(L)' 'MVRGCTVFGLILFLALAVYITGAWMFSRGARRFYSEDQVWTLAAMWPVLLLTSSQFRRNFNRALKP' A
#
# COMPACT_ATOMS: atom_id res chain seq x y z
N MET A 1 11.88 -30.52 -7.07
CA MET A 1 11.98 -29.39 -6.11
C MET A 1 12.05 -27.99 -6.76
N VAL A 2 12.36 -27.84 -8.05
CA VAL A 2 12.52 -26.51 -8.69
C VAL A 2 11.22 -25.69 -8.83
N ARG A 3 10.06 -26.35 -9.03
CA ARG A 3 8.77 -25.67 -9.29
C ARG A 3 8.23 -24.83 -8.12
N GLY A 4 8.54 -25.19 -6.87
CA GLY A 4 8.07 -24.47 -5.68
C GLY A 4 8.77 -23.13 -5.46
N CYS A 5 10.09 -23.07 -5.70
CA CYS A 5 10.87 -21.83 -5.56
C CYS A 5 10.44 -20.75 -6.55
N THR A 6 10.08 -21.11 -7.78
CA THR A 6 9.69 -20.15 -8.81
C THR A 6 8.34 -19.49 -8.51
N VAL A 7 7.38 -20.28 -8.03
CA VAL A 7 6.04 -19.75 -7.65
C VAL A 7 6.15 -18.82 -6.45
N PHE A 8 6.93 -19.20 -5.43
CA PHE A 8 7.17 -18.35 -4.28
C PHE A 8 7.83 -17.02 -4.66
N GLY A 9 8.85 -17.07 -5.53
CA GLY A 9 9.52 -15.86 -6.03
C GLY A 9 8.56 -14.94 -6.79
N LEU A 10 7.68 -15.50 -7.62
CA LEU A 10 6.67 -14.73 -8.34
C LEU A 10 5.66 -14.06 -7.39
N ILE A 11 5.15 -14.80 -6.40
CA ILE A 11 4.21 -14.27 -5.41
C ILE A 11 4.85 -13.12 -4.62
N LEU A 12 6.09 -13.30 -4.17
CA LEU A 12 6.81 -12.27 -3.43
C LEU A 12 7.02 -11.02 -4.30
N PHE A 13 7.42 -11.20 -5.56
CA PHE A 13 7.60 -10.10 -6.51
C PHE A 13 6.30 -9.32 -6.74
N LEU A 14 5.18 -10.02 -6.98
CA LEU A 14 3.88 -9.40 -7.17
C LEU A 14 3.41 -8.67 -5.90
N ALA A 15 3.60 -9.27 -4.72
CA ALA A 15 3.26 -8.64 -3.45
C ALA A 15 4.08 -7.36 -3.23
N LEU A 16 5.38 -7.38 -3.57
CA LEU A 16 6.25 -6.21 -3.46
C LEU A 16 5.83 -5.11 -4.45
N ALA A 17 5.51 -5.49 -5.69
CA ALA A 17 5.03 -4.54 -6.70
C ALA A 17 3.74 -3.85 -6.25
N VAL A 18 2.75 -4.62 -5.76
CA VAL A 18 1.51 -4.08 -5.21
C VAL A 18 1.79 -3.18 -4.00
N TYR A 19 2.67 -3.60 -3.09
CA TYR A 19 3.09 -2.82 -1.93
C TYR A 19 3.63 -1.44 -2.31
N ILE A 20 4.59 -1.40 -3.24
CA ILE A 20 5.25 -0.17 -3.68
C ILE A 20 4.27 0.72 -4.46
N THR A 21 3.52 0.17 -5.41
CA THR A 21 2.56 0.93 -6.21
C THR A 21 1.46 1.53 -5.32
N GLY A 22 0.92 0.77 -4.37
CA GLY A 22 -0.07 1.25 -3.42
C GLY A 22 0.44 2.40 -2.56
N ALA A 23 1.65 2.28 -1.99
CA ALA A 23 2.27 3.32 -1.19
C ALA A 23 2.55 4.60 -2.01
N TRP A 24 3.01 4.46 -3.26
CA TRP A 24 3.30 5.60 -4.13
C TRP A 24 2.04 6.35 -4.55
N MET A 25 0.99 5.64 -4.99
CA MET A 25 -0.27 6.27 -5.36
C MET A 25 -0.93 6.94 -4.16
N PHE A 26 -0.96 6.25 -3.01
CA PHE A 26 -1.50 6.82 -1.77
C PHE A 26 -0.74 8.07 -1.35
N SER A 27 0.60 8.05 -1.33
CA SER A 27 1.40 9.19 -0.86
C SER A 27 1.22 10.47 -1.69
N ARG A 28 0.87 10.34 -2.99
CA ARG A 28 0.54 11.48 -3.84
C ARG A 28 -0.79 12.14 -3.46
N GLY A 29 -1.84 11.34 -3.24
CA GLY A 29 -3.16 11.87 -2.87
C GLY A 29 -3.31 12.22 -1.39
N ALA A 30 -2.60 11.50 -0.52
CA ALA A 30 -2.69 11.64 0.93
C ALA A 30 -2.15 12.98 1.44
N ARG A 31 -1.24 13.63 0.70
CA ARG A 31 -0.73 14.98 1.01
C ARG A 31 -1.84 16.05 1.06
N ARG A 32 -3.02 15.77 0.48
CA ARG A 32 -4.21 16.64 0.58
C ARG A 32 -4.88 16.58 1.97
N PHE A 33 -4.63 15.53 2.75
CA PHE A 33 -5.38 15.22 3.98
C PHE A 33 -4.50 15.06 5.23
N TYR A 34 -3.20 14.85 5.05
CA TYR A 34 -2.27 14.46 6.11
C TYR A 34 -0.97 15.28 6.00
N SER A 35 -0.27 15.43 7.12
CA SER A 35 1.09 16.00 7.12
C SER A 35 2.09 15.04 6.46
N GLU A 36 3.24 15.55 6.02
CA GLU A 36 4.29 14.74 5.36
C GLU A 36 4.72 13.53 6.21
N ASP A 37 4.95 13.70 7.52
CA ASP A 37 5.31 12.61 8.42
C ASP A 37 4.21 11.54 8.54
N GLN A 38 2.95 11.99 8.57
CA GLN A 38 1.79 11.10 8.61
C GLN A 38 1.64 10.34 7.29
N VAL A 39 1.88 10.98 6.14
CA VAL A 39 1.82 10.34 4.83
C VAL A 39 2.75 9.14 4.77
N TRP A 40 4.02 9.31 5.15
CA TRP A 40 5.00 8.22 5.07
C TRP A 40 4.70 7.09 6.04
N THR A 41 4.31 7.43 7.27
CA THR A 41 3.92 6.43 8.28
C THR A 41 2.72 5.61 7.81
N LEU A 42 1.68 6.28 7.31
CA LEU A 42 0.46 5.65 6.80
C LEU A 42 0.71 4.88 5.50
N ALA A 43 1.58 5.38 4.63
CA ALA A 43 1.97 4.73 3.39
C ALA A 43 2.79 3.46 3.64
N ALA A 44 3.62 3.40 4.68
CA ALA A 44 4.34 2.18 5.03
C ALA A 44 3.39 1.12 5.63
N MET A 45 2.43 1.53 6.44
CA MET A 45 1.52 0.63 7.14
C MET A 45 0.25 0.29 6.34
N TRP A 46 0.16 0.74 5.09
CA TRP A 46 -1.07 0.70 4.30
C TRP A 46 -1.74 -0.69 4.20
N PRO A 47 -1.02 -1.83 4.03
CA PRO A 47 -1.67 -3.12 3.86
C PRO A 47 -2.35 -3.56 5.17
N VAL A 48 -1.69 -3.32 6.30
CA VAL A 48 -2.23 -3.62 7.63
C VAL A 48 -3.42 -2.73 7.91
N LEU A 49 -3.31 -1.42 7.65
CA LEU A 49 -4.36 -0.45 7.92
C LEU A 49 -5.61 -0.66 7.04
N LEU A 50 -5.46 -1.21 5.83
CA LEU A 50 -6.59 -1.64 5.01
C LEU A 50 -7.38 -2.79 5.64
N LEU A 51 -6.74 -3.65 6.43
CA LEU A 51 -7.40 -4.77 7.10
C LEU A 51 -7.97 -4.37 8.46
N THR A 52 -7.32 -3.44 9.16
CA THR A 52 -7.63 -3.13 10.56
C THR A 52 -8.48 -1.87 10.75
N SER A 53 -8.50 -0.93 9.81
CA SER A 53 -9.17 0.37 9.99
C SER A 53 -10.13 0.74 8.86
N SER A 54 -11.43 0.76 9.18
CA SER A 54 -12.47 1.19 8.23
C SER A 54 -12.31 2.66 7.80
N GLN A 55 -11.83 3.52 8.70
CA GLN A 55 -11.58 4.93 8.42
C GLN A 55 -10.40 5.10 7.46
N PHE A 56 -9.31 4.35 7.69
CA PHE A 56 -8.17 4.37 6.79
C PHE A 56 -8.57 3.93 5.38
N ARG A 57 -9.32 2.83 5.23
CA ARG A 57 -9.81 2.36 3.93
C ARG A 57 -10.56 3.44 3.15
N ARG A 58 -11.42 4.22 3.81
CA ARG A 58 -12.15 5.34 3.18
C ARG A 58 -11.20 6.43 2.70
N ASN A 59 -10.23 6.81 3.51
CA ASN A 59 -9.26 7.85 3.17
C ASN A 59 -8.28 7.39 2.08
N PHE A 60 -7.85 6.13 2.14
CA PHE A 60 -7.02 5.49 1.13
C PHE A 60 -7.71 5.50 -0.24
N ASN A 61 -8.97 5.08 -0.32
CA ASN A 61 -9.75 5.12 -1.56
C ASN A 61 -9.96 6.55 -2.09
N ARG A 62 -10.06 7.56 -1.21
CA ARG A 62 -10.12 8.97 -1.65
C ARG A 62 -8.78 9.46 -2.19
N ALA A 63 -7.66 9.06 -1.58
CA ALA A 63 -6.32 9.42 -2.03
C ALA A 63 -5.96 8.78 -3.39
N LEU A 64 -6.55 7.64 -3.75
CA LEU A 64 -6.37 6.99 -5.05
C LEU A 64 -7.22 7.58 -6.18
N LYS A 65 -8.19 8.45 -5.87
CA LYS A 65 -8.95 9.13 -6.92
C LYS A 65 -8.06 10.19 -7.59
N PRO A 66 -8.11 10.34 -8.92
CA PRO A 66 -7.41 11.42 -9.62
C PRO A 66 -7.72 12.79 -9.00
#